data_AF-A0A945ABR9-F1
#
_entry.id   AF-A0A945ABR9-F1
#
_cell.length_a   1.000
_cell.length_b   1.000
_cell.length_c   1.000
_cell.angle_alpha   90.00
_cell.angle_beta   90.00
_cell.angle_gamma   90.00
#
_symmetry.space_group_name_H-M   'P 1'
#
loop_
_entity.id
_entity.type
_entity.pdbx_description
1 polymer ?
#
loop_
_entity_poly.entity_id
_entity_poly.type
_entity_poly.pdbx_seq_one_letter_code
_entity_poly.pdbx_strand_id
1 'polypeptide(L)'
;MSVQEKNVLFIIADQFRADSLGCVGHSVVKTPYLDMLARESALFTQCFTQTAPCGPSRACMYTSRYACSHRSINNKVPLIDAHENLGVAVRDAGRDPIVISNNDYTVDPRILPPDDYRTYTRFYDNFLPGFDGVLLHEYDSPEWFEDLRQKGYPEHLLNHKDVHKPNVPAEGPGDHLPIRFPSYIKAEDAECRFVTKTAIDHIGQRQGTG
;
A
#
# COMPACT_ATOMS: atom_id res chain seq x y z
N MET A 1 -35.43 -14.17 0.03
CA MET A 1 -34.56 -13.26 -0.74
C MET A 1 -33.15 -13.79 -0.59
N SER A 2 -32.51 -14.26 -1.66
CA SER A 2 -31.07 -14.54 -1.59
C SER A 2 -30.36 -13.21 -1.38
N VAL A 3 -29.61 -13.08 -0.29
CA VAL A 3 -28.74 -11.92 -0.09
C VAL A 3 -27.71 -11.98 -1.20
N GLN A 4 -27.75 -11.02 -2.13
CA GLN A 4 -26.71 -10.93 -3.14
C GLN A 4 -25.39 -10.70 -2.42
N GLU A 5 -24.45 -11.60 -2.64
CA GLU A 5 -23.12 -11.49 -2.06
C GLU A 5 -22.46 -10.18 -2.46
N LYS A 6 -21.93 -9.46 -1.46
CA LYS A 6 -21.26 -8.17 -1.65
C LYS A 6 -19.75 -8.37 -1.57
N ASN A 7 -19.03 -7.69 -2.45
CA ASN A 7 -17.58 -7.59 -2.37
C ASN A 7 -17.19 -6.39 -1.49
N VAL A 8 -16.03 -6.48 -0.86
CA VAL A 8 -15.44 -5.40 -0.05
C VAL A 8 -14.15 -4.94 -0.73
N LEU A 9 -14.03 -3.64 -0.99
CA LEU A 9 -12.79 -3.02 -1.44
C LEU A 9 -12.20 -2.22 -0.28
N PHE A 10 -11.06 -2.66 0.24
CA PHE A 10 -10.37 -1.99 1.34
C PHE A 10 -9.16 -1.21 0.83
N ILE A 11 -9.26 0.12 0.84
CA ILE A 11 -8.23 1.03 0.32
C ILE A 11 -7.48 1.65 1.49
N ILE A 12 -6.15 1.53 1.47
CA ILE A 12 -5.24 2.13 2.46
C ILE A 12 -4.30 3.09 1.74
N ALA A 13 -4.17 4.31 2.24
CA ALA A 13 -3.18 5.28 1.80
C ALA A 13 -2.13 5.48 2.89
N ASP A 14 -0.86 5.24 2.58
CA ASP A 14 0.23 5.40 3.55
C ASP A 14 0.55 6.88 3.78
N GLN A 15 0.85 7.23 5.03
CA GLN A 15 1.24 8.56 5.48
C GLN A 15 0.26 9.68 5.05
N PHE A 16 -1.00 9.33 4.81
CA PHE A 16 -2.03 10.25 4.35
C PHE A 16 -2.58 11.07 5.51
N ARG A 17 -2.36 12.38 5.47
CA ARG A 17 -2.86 13.28 6.52
C ARG A 17 -4.38 13.40 6.44
N ALA A 18 -5.03 13.30 7.59
CA ALA A 18 -6.48 13.41 7.70
C ALA A 18 -7.03 14.77 7.22
N ASP A 19 -6.22 15.83 7.24
CA ASP A 19 -6.60 17.16 6.76
C ASP A 19 -6.33 17.40 5.28
N SER A 20 -5.68 16.47 4.55
CA SER A 20 -5.36 16.59 3.12
C SER A 20 -6.54 16.21 2.18
N LEU A 21 -7.75 16.64 2.51
CA LEU A 21 -8.97 16.36 1.72
C LEU A 21 -9.80 17.63 1.50
N GLY A 22 -10.36 17.77 0.29
CA GLY A 22 -11.30 18.83 -0.02
C GLY A 22 -12.57 18.74 0.83
N CYS A 23 -13.09 17.53 1.03
CA CYS A 23 -14.30 17.28 1.83
C CYS A 23 -14.17 17.60 3.33
N VAL A 24 -12.95 17.76 3.85
CA VAL A 24 -12.70 18.21 5.23
C VAL A 24 -12.25 19.68 5.31
N GLY A 25 -12.33 20.41 4.20
CA GLY A 25 -12.11 21.86 4.17
C GLY A 25 -10.67 22.29 3.85
N HIS A 26 -9.82 21.41 3.30
CA HIS A 26 -8.49 21.82 2.88
C HIS A 26 -8.58 22.91 1.77
N SER A 27 -7.88 24.03 1.95
CA SER A 27 -8.02 25.21 1.07
C SER A 27 -7.32 25.08 -0.29
N VAL A 28 -6.26 24.27 -0.39
CA VAL A 28 -5.46 24.09 -1.62
C VAL A 28 -5.64 22.74 -2.31
N VAL A 29 -5.58 21.64 -1.55
CA VAL A 29 -5.68 20.26 -2.05
C VAL A 29 -7.07 20.01 -2.63
N LYS A 30 -7.11 19.45 -3.84
CA LYS A 30 -8.35 19.10 -4.55
C LYS A 30 -8.45 17.58 -4.69
N THR A 31 -9.48 17.00 -4.12
CA THR A 31 -9.71 15.55 -4.11
C THR A 31 -11.10 15.19 -4.61
N PRO A 32 -11.49 15.62 -5.83
CA PRO A 32 -12.89 15.57 -6.28
C PRO A 32 -13.50 14.16 -6.24
N TYR A 33 -12.70 13.12 -6.50
CA TYR A 33 -13.16 11.73 -6.44
C TYR A 33 -13.33 11.20 -5.01
N LEU A 34 -12.46 11.58 -4.07
CA LEU A 34 -12.63 11.24 -2.66
C LEU A 34 -13.76 12.06 -2.02
N ASP A 35 -13.94 13.30 -2.46
CA ASP A 35 -15.04 14.16 -2.03
C ASP A 35 -16.39 13.59 -2.50
N MET A 36 -16.44 13.05 -3.72
CA MET A 36 -17.60 12.32 -4.24
C MET A 36 -17.86 11.05 -3.43
N LEU A 37 -16.83 10.22 -3.19
CA LEU A 37 -16.96 9.02 -2.36
C LEU A 37 -17.48 9.34 -0.95
N ALA A 38 -16.97 10.40 -0.34
CA ALA A 38 -17.39 10.85 0.99
C ALA A 38 -18.86 11.28 1.04
N ARG A 39 -19.42 11.84 -0.05
CA ARG A 39 -20.85 12.22 -0.13
C ARG A 39 -21.79 11.02 -0.18
N GLU A 40 -21.30 9.89 -0.66
CA GLU A 40 -22.05 8.63 -0.79
C GLU A 40 -21.75 7.65 0.36
N SER A 41 -20.89 8.03 1.30
CA SER A 41 -20.38 7.18 2.37
C SER A 41 -20.60 7.78 3.76
N ALA A 42 -20.38 6.98 4.79
CA ALA A 42 -20.20 7.49 6.15
C ALA A 42 -18.74 7.99 6.31
N LEU A 43 -18.58 9.28 6.64
CA LEU A 43 -17.27 9.88 6.91
C LEU A 43 -17.01 9.95 8.42
N PHE A 44 -15.94 9.30 8.88
CA PHE A 44 -15.49 9.36 10.28
C PHE A 44 -14.43 10.46 10.44
N THR A 45 -14.78 11.57 11.09
CA THR A 45 -13.86 12.71 11.31
C THR A 45 -12.97 12.55 12.55
N GLN A 46 -13.20 11.52 13.34
CA GLN A 46 -12.47 11.19 14.56
C GLN A 46 -12.03 9.72 14.51
N CYS A 47 -11.19 9.40 13.51
CA CYS A 47 -10.61 8.07 13.31
C CYS A 47 -9.10 8.16 13.56
N PHE A 48 -8.60 7.39 14.53
CA PHE A 48 -7.21 7.43 14.97
C PHE A 48 -6.53 6.10 14.73
N THR A 49 -5.29 6.13 14.23
CA THR A 49 -4.44 4.95 14.27
C THR A 49 -4.11 4.58 15.72
N GLN A 50 -3.96 3.28 15.99
CA GLN A 50 -3.57 2.79 17.31
C GLN A 50 -2.10 3.13 17.63
N THR A 51 -1.23 3.20 16.64
CA THR A 51 0.21 3.45 16.83
C THR A 51 0.90 3.88 15.53
N ALA A 52 2.15 4.31 15.63
CA ALA A 52 3.08 4.53 14.52
C ALA A 52 4.41 3.84 14.84
N PRO A 53 5.24 3.43 13.85
CA PRO A 53 5.16 3.64 12.39
C PRO A 53 4.21 2.69 11.60
N CYS A 54 4.36 2.61 10.27
CA CYS A 54 3.45 1.91 9.34
C CYS A 54 3.22 0.42 9.70
N GLY A 55 4.28 -0.36 9.91
CA GLY A 55 4.19 -1.78 10.29
C GLY A 55 3.31 -2.06 11.51
N PRO A 56 3.58 -1.47 12.68
CA PRO A 56 2.74 -1.71 13.86
C PRO A 56 1.34 -1.12 13.73
N SER A 57 1.16 -0.02 12.97
CA SER A 57 -0.17 0.53 12.63
C SER A 57 -1.00 -0.46 11.80
N ARG A 58 -0.40 -1.05 10.77
CA ARG A 58 -1.05 -2.06 9.92
C ARG A 58 -1.29 -3.36 10.67
N ALA A 59 -0.38 -3.78 11.54
CA ALA A 59 -0.60 -4.93 12.42
C ALA A 59 -1.84 -4.73 13.32
N CYS A 60 -2.03 -3.54 13.89
CA CYS A 60 -3.25 -3.23 14.64
C CYS A 60 -4.50 -3.36 13.75
N MET A 61 -4.45 -2.80 12.55
CA MET A 61 -5.55 -2.81 11.57
C MET A 61 -5.95 -4.23 11.14
N TYR A 62 -4.99 -5.08 10.77
CA TYR A 62 -5.27 -6.44 10.30
C TYR A 62 -5.66 -7.40 11.40
N THR A 63 -5.15 -7.22 12.63
CA THR A 63 -5.45 -8.12 13.74
C THR A 63 -6.62 -7.64 14.60
N SER A 64 -7.07 -6.39 14.42
CA SER A 64 -8.04 -5.72 15.32
C SER A 64 -7.60 -5.72 16.80
N ARG A 65 -6.29 -5.70 17.05
CA ARG A 65 -5.69 -5.73 18.39
C ARG A 65 -4.85 -4.49 18.63
N TYR A 66 -4.75 -4.08 19.89
CA TYR A 66 -3.80 -3.04 20.29
C TYR A 66 -2.35 -3.51 20.13
N ALA A 67 -1.43 -2.55 19.94
CA ALA A 67 0.01 -2.80 19.84
C ALA A 67 0.57 -3.58 21.04
N CYS A 68 0.07 -3.32 22.24
CA CYS A 68 0.46 -4.06 23.45
C CYS A 68 0.03 -5.55 23.41
N SER A 69 -1.00 -5.89 22.64
CA SER A 69 -1.52 -7.24 22.52
C SER A 69 -0.77 -8.07 21.48
N HIS A 70 -0.39 -7.50 20.34
CA HIS A 70 0.32 -8.21 19.26
C HIS A 70 1.83 -7.98 19.23
N ARG A 71 2.35 -6.99 19.96
CA ARG A 71 3.78 -6.75 20.24
C ARG A 71 4.69 -6.42 19.05
N SER A 72 4.16 -6.37 17.83
CA SER A 72 4.81 -5.63 16.74
C SER A 72 4.72 -4.13 17.06
N ILE A 73 5.83 -3.54 17.52
CA ILE A 73 5.89 -2.17 18.05
C ILE A 73 6.76 -1.23 17.21
N ASN A 74 7.42 -1.73 16.17
CA ASN A 74 8.21 -0.94 15.24
C ASN A 74 8.22 -1.63 13.87
N ASN A 75 8.58 -0.90 12.81
CA ASN A 75 8.80 -1.50 11.51
C ASN A 75 9.85 -2.61 11.63
N LYS A 76 9.69 -3.67 10.83
CA LYS A 76 10.60 -4.84 10.83
C LYS A 76 10.54 -5.68 12.12
N VAL A 77 9.58 -5.43 13.03
CA VAL A 77 9.32 -6.30 14.18
C VAL A 77 8.29 -7.36 13.78
N PRO A 78 8.62 -8.66 13.87
CA PRO A 78 7.73 -9.74 13.49
C PRO A 78 6.35 -9.67 14.14
N LEU A 79 5.32 -9.99 13.36
CA LEU A 79 3.99 -10.29 13.89
C LEU A 79 3.92 -11.80 14.16
N ILE A 80 3.99 -12.18 15.43
CA ILE A 80 4.12 -13.58 15.86
C ILE A 80 2.86 -14.38 15.54
N ASP A 81 1.69 -13.87 15.93
CA ASP A 81 0.41 -14.55 15.76
C ASP A 81 -0.25 -14.15 14.43
N ALA A 82 0.53 -14.16 13.35
CA ALA A 82 0.11 -13.63 12.05
C ALA A 82 -1.10 -14.33 11.44
N HIS A 83 -1.47 -15.54 11.90
CA HIS A 83 -2.68 -16.23 11.47
C HIS A 83 -3.96 -15.72 12.16
N GLU A 84 -3.86 -14.95 13.24
CA GLU A 84 -4.99 -14.27 13.88
C GLU A 84 -5.22 -12.90 13.22
N ASN A 85 -5.62 -12.91 11.95
CA ASN A 85 -5.78 -11.68 11.17
C ASN A 85 -7.03 -11.69 10.26
N LEU A 86 -7.37 -10.50 9.76
CA LEU A 86 -8.52 -10.24 8.89
C LEU A 86 -8.55 -11.13 7.64
N GLY A 87 -7.42 -11.38 7.00
CA GLY A 87 -7.32 -12.24 5.82
C GLY A 87 -7.75 -13.68 6.13
N VAL A 88 -7.24 -14.27 7.20
CA VAL A 88 -7.67 -15.61 7.63
C VAL A 88 -9.16 -15.62 7.97
N ALA A 89 -9.65 -14.63 8.73
CA ALA A 89 -11.07 -14.54 9.08
C ALA A 89 -11.99 -14.40 7.85
N VAL A 90 -11.58 -13.62 6.84
CA VAL A 90 -12.32 -13.48 5.58
C VAL A 90 -12.30 -14.80 4.80
N ARG A 91 -11.18 -15.52 4.78
CA ARG A 91 -11.07 -16.83 4.13
C ARG A 91 -11.93 -17.90 4.82
N ASP A 92 -11.93 -17.94 6.15
CA ASP A 92 -12.76 -18.84 6.94
C ASP A 92 -14.26 -18.56 6.74
N ALA A 93 -14.63 -17.32 6.40
CA ALA A 93 -15.98 -16.94 6.01
C ALA A 93 -16.34 -17.32 4.55
N GLY A 94 -15.48 -18.08 3.86
CA GLY A 94 -15.72 -18.56 2.49
C GLY A 94 -15.52 -17.49 1.41
N ARG A 95 -14.67 -16.49 1.67
CA ARG A 95 -14.35 -15.40 0.73
C ARG A 95 -12.89 -15.44 0.31
N ASP A 96 -12.58 -14.74 -0.77
CA ASP A 96 -11.22 -14.60 -1.31
C ASP A 96 -10.60 -13.24 -0.92
N PRO A 97 -9.84 -13.16 0.19
CA PRO A 97 -9.09 -11.95 0.52
C PRO A 97 -7.87 -11.81 -0.39
N ILE A 98 -7.83 -10.70 -1.13
CA ILE A 98 -6.72 -10.37 -2.03
C ILE A 98 -6.03 -9.10 -1.56
N VAL A 99 -4.71 -9.05 -1.76
CA VAL A 99 -3.89 -7.87 -1.51
C VAL A 99 -3.11 -7.49 -2.76
N ILE A 100 -3.08 -6.19 -3.04
CA ILE A 100 -2.35 -5.55 -4.13
C ILE A 100 -1.56 -4.42 -3.48
N SER A 101 -0.25 -4.38 -3.69
CA SER A 101 0.75 -3.63 -2.91
C SER A 101 1.21 -4.32 -1.63
N ASN A 102 1.57 -3.58 -0.59
CA ASN A 102 2.20 -4.09 0.63
C ASN A 102 1.25 -4.04 1.84
N ASN A 103 1.65 -4.72 2.91
CA ASN A 103 0.95 -4.76 4.20
C ASN A 103 1.91 -4.62 5.40
N ASP A 104 3.19 -4.35 5.16
CA ASP A 104 4.29 -4.28 6.13
C ASP A 104 4.44 -5.52 7.05
N TYR A 105 4.11 -6.71 6.56
CA TYR A 105 4.22 -7.94 7.33
C TYR A 105 5.66 -8.46 7.42
N THR A 106 6.24 -8.35 8.62
CA THR A 106 7.49 -9.05 8.95
C THR A 106 7.17 -10.46 9.48
N VAL A 107 7.72 -11.49 8.82
CA VAL A 107 7.53 -12.89 9.22
C VAL A 107 8.27 -13.18 10.53
N ASP A 108 7.69 -14.04 11.38
CA ASP A 108 8.38 -14.58 12.55
C ASP A 108 9.54 -15.50 12.12
N PRO A 109 10.81 -15.17 12.42
CA PRO A 109 11.94 -16.00 12.01
C PRO A 109 11.92 -17.39 12.66
N ARG A 110 11.17 -17.60 13.74
CA ARG A 110 11.09 -18.89 14.45
C ARG A 110 10.26 -19.94 13.72
N ILE A 111 9.41 -19.52 12.78
CA ILE A 111 8.59 -20.44 11.97
C ILE A 111 9.20 -20.71 10.59
N LEU A 112 10.35 -20.12 10.29
CA LEU A 112 11.03 -20.27 9.02
C LEU A 112 12.11 -21.37 9.07
N PRO A 113 12.44 -22.01 7.94
CA PRO A 113 13.60 -22.90 7.84
C PRO A 113 14.89 -22.17 8.24
N PRO A 114 15.88 -22.85 8.86
CA PRO A 114 17.14 -22.22 9.30
C PRO A 114 17.91 -21.47 8.22
N ASP A 115 17.84 -21.93 6.96
CA ASP A 115 18.56 -21.34 5.82
C ASP A 115 17.73 -20.31 5.04
N ASP A 116 16.49 -20.03 5.47
CA ASP A 116 15.63 -19.04 4.81
C ASP A 116 16.18 -17.63 5.03
N TYR A 117 16.32 -16.86 3.95
CA TYR A 117 16.94 -15.54 4.03
C TYR A 117 16.23 -14.55 4.94
N ARG A 118 14.92 -14.73 5.14
CA ARG A 118 14.09 -13.90 6.02
C ARG A 118 14.38 -14.13 7.50
N THR A 119 15.16 -15.15 7.87
CA THR A 119 15.61 -15.37 9.26
C THR A 119 16.65 -14.33 9.71
N TYR A 120 17.49 -13.87 8.78
CA TYR A 120 18.56 -12.89 9.03
C TYR A 120 18.29 -11.53 8.40
N THR A 121 17.30 -11.45 7.50
CA THR A 121 16.85 -10.19 6.91
C THR A 121 15.47 -9.84 7.45
N ARG A 122 15.36 -8.70 8.14
CA ARG A 122 14.05 -8.23 8.64
C ARG A 122 13.25 -7.51 7.54
N PHE A 123 13.15 -8.13 6.36
CA PHE A 123 12.29 -7.63 5.29
C PHE A 123 10.82 -7.85 5.65
N TYR A 124 9.96 -6.91 5.28
CA TYR A 124 8.52 -7.02 5.50
C TYR A 124 7.70 -6.99 4.21
N ASP A 125 8.36 -7.27 3.08
CA ASP A 125 7.76 -7.48 1.77
C ASP A 125 7.20 -8.90 1.69
N ASN A 126 6.27 -9.22 2.59
CA ASN A 126 5.59 -10.51 2.64
C ASN A 126 4.08 -10.29 2.61
N PHE A 127 3.35 -11.28 2.12
CA PHE A 127 1.90 -11.28 2.28
C PHE A 127 1.50 -11.91 3.61
N LEU A 128 0.65 -11.20 4.35
CA LEU A 128 0.10 -11.68 5.62
C LEU A 128 -0.70 -12.97 5.34
N PRO A 129 -0.59 -14.00 6.21
CA PRO A 129 -1.29 -15.26 5.99
C PRO A 129 -2.79 -15.06 5.74
N GLY A 130 -3.34 -15.86 4.84
CA GLY A 130 -4.74 -15.79 4.46
C GLY A 130 -5.00 -14.86 3.26
N PHE A 131 -4.16 -13.87 2.96
CA PHE A 131 -4.31 -13.05 1.74
C PHE A 131 -3.62 -13.68 0.52
N ASP A 132 -4.27 -13.64 -0.64
CA ASP A 132 -3.62 -13.92 -1.93
C ASP A 132 -3.00 -12.64 -2.47
N GLY A 133 -1.69 -12.64 -2.68
CA GLY A 133 -0.95 -11.49 -3.20
C GLY A 133 -0.91 -11.44 -4.72
N VAL A 134 -1.34 -10.34 -5.31
CA VAL A 134 -1.34 -10.14 -6.77
C VAL A 134 -0.12 -9.36 -7.25
N LEU A 135 0.25 -8.31 -6.52
CA LEU A 135 1.41 -7.48 -6.80
C LEU A 135 2.00 -7.07 -5.46
N LEU A 136 3.26 -7.40 -5.22
CA LEU A 136 3.99 -6.92 -4.06
C LEU A 136 4.67 -5.61 -4.46
N HIS A 137 4.23 -4.51 -3.86
CA HIS A 137 4.71 -3.17 -4.20
C HIS A 137 5.02 -2.40 -2.93
N GLU A 138 6.30 -2.19 -2.64
CA GLU A 138 6.81 -1.46 -1.48
C GLU A 138 7.76 -0.32 -1.93
N TYR A 139 9.06 -0.35 -1.59
CA TYR A 139 10.03 0.67 -2.03
C TYR A 139 10.58 0.41 -3.43
N ASP A 140 10.94 -0.84 -3.73
CA ASP A 140 11.34 -1.25 -5.07
C ASP A 140 10.13 -1.83 -5.80
N SER A 141 9.97 -1.44 -7.07
CA SER A 141 8.89 -1.95 -7.92
C SER A 141 9.45 -2.36 -9.28
N PRO A 142 10.03 -3.57 -9.37
CA PRO A 142 10.58 -4.08 -10.62
C PRO A 142 9.57 -4.07 -11.77
N GLU A 143 8.31 -4.39 -11.49
CA GLU A 143 7.23 -4.41 -12.47
C GLU A 143 6.89 -3.01 -12.98
N TRP A 144 6.88 -2.00 -12.10
CA TRP A 144 6.69 -0.60 -12.51
C TRP A 144 7.91 -0.08 -13.29
N PHE A 145 9.13 -0.42 -12.86
CA PHE A 145 10.34 -0.05 -13.58
C PHE A 145 10.40 -0.68 -14.97
N GLU A 146 9.92 -1.91 -15.13
CA GLU A 146 9.77 -2.55 -16.45
C GLU A 146 8.70 -1.86 -17.30
N ASP A 147 7.55 -1.48 -16.73
CA ASP A 147 6.53 -0.67 -17.43
C ASP A 147 7.10 0.68 -17.92
N LEU A 148 7.88 1.37 -17.07
CA LEU A 148 8.59 2.59 -17.45
C LEU A 148 9.64 2.33 -18.54
N ARG A 149 10.39 1.22 -18.46
CA ARG A 149 11.37 0.82 -19.49
C ARG A 149 10.70 0.64 -20.85
N GLN A 150 9.57 -0.07 -20.89
CA GLN A 150 8.81 -0.32 -22.12
C GLN A 150 8.23 0.98 -22.72
N LYS A 151 7.95 1.98 -21.89
CA LYS A 151 7.53 3.32 -22.30
C LYS A 151 8.69 4.23 -22.73
N GLY A 152 9.93 3.75 -22.67
CA GLY A 152 11.12 4.46 -23.13
C GLY A 152 11.73 5.43 -22.12
N TYR A 153 11.43 5.28 -20.83
CA TYR A 153 12.09 6.08 -19.80
C TYR A 153 13.59 5.71 -19.68
N PRO A 154 14.48 6.68 -19.41
CA PRO A 154 15.92 6.43 -19.29
C PRO A 154 16.29 5.41 -18.20
N GLU A 155 17.18 4.46 -18.52
CA GLU A 155 17.57 3.37 -17.60
C GLU A 155 18.12 3.87 -16.26
N HIS A 156 18.84 5.00 -16.25
CA HIS A 156 19.39 5.57 -15.02
C HIS A 156 18.32 6.07 -14.02
N LEU A 157 17.07 6.23 -14.45
CA LEU A 157 15.95 6.58 -13.57
C LEU A 157 15.22 5.37 -13.01
N LEU A 158 15.46 4.16 -13.55
CA LEU A 158 14.70 2.95 -13.26
C LEU A 158 15.20 2.24 -12.00
N ASN A 159 15.28 2.97 -10.90
CA ASN A 159 15.64 2.47 -9.59
C ASN A 159 15.03 3.37 -8.50
N HIS A 160 14.81 2.81 -7.31
CA HIS A 160 14.19 3.53 -6.19
C HIS A 160 14.89 4.85 -5.83
N LYS A 161 16.22 4.90 -5.92
CA LYS A 161 16.99 6.10 -5.55
C LYS A 161 16.80 7.26 -6.51
N ASP A 162 16.67 6.98 -7.81
CA ASP A 162 16.67 8.02 -8.85
C ASP A 162 15.26 8.36 -9.37
N VAL A 163 14.31 7.42 -9.33
CA VAL A 163 12.96 7.62 -9.88
C VAL A 163 12.17 8.74 -9.18
N HIS A 164 12.44 8.96 -7.89
CA HIS A 164 11.77 9.99 -7.09
C HIS A 164 12.53 11.33 -7.06
N LYS A 165 13.66 11.43 -7.79
CA LYS A 165 14.41 12.69 -7.81
C LYS A 165 13.66 13.76 -8.60
N PRO A 166 13.68 15.02 -8.12
CA PRO A 166 13.17 16.14 -8.89
C PRO A 166 13.95 16.32 -10.19
N ASN A 167 13.25 16.69 -11.26
CA ASN A 167 13.86 17.09 -12.52
C ASN A 167 14.39 18.54 -12.43
N VAL A 168 15.57 18.67 -11.82
CA VAL A 168 16.22 19.96 -11.59
C VAL A 168 17.03 20.37 -12.83
N PRO A 169 16.78 21.56 -13.43
CA PRO A 169 17.61 22.09 -14.49
C PRO A 169 19.05 22.32 -14.04
N ALA A 170 20.02 22.12 -14.95
CA ALA A 170 21.45 22.25 -14.63
C ALA A 170 21.83 23.67 -14.19
N GLU A 171 21.18 24.67 -14.77
CA GLU A 171 21.30 26.10 -14.46
C GLU A 171 20.40 26.57 -13.29
N GLY A 172 19.66 25.65 -12.66
CA GLY A 172 18.74 25.94 -11.57
C GLY A 172 19.42 26.16 -10.21
N PRO A 173 18.66 26.55 -9.17
CA PRO A 173 19.17 26.71 -7.81
C PRO A 173 19.75 25.41 -7.19
N GLY A 174 19.64 24.26 -7.86
CA GLY A 174 20.05 22.97 -7.33
C GLY A 174 18.92 22.20 -6.63
N ASP A 175 19.25 21.04 -6.09
CA ASP A 175 18.33 20.05 -5.53
C ASP A 175 17.78 20.37 -4.13
N HIS A 176 18.27 21.45 -3.50
CA HIS A 176 17.88 21.88 -2.16
C HIS A 176 16.43 22.38 -2.04
N LEU A 177 15.71 22.55 -3.17
CA LEU A 177 14.29 22.90 -3.22
C LEU A 177 13.50 21.88 -4.06
N PRO A 178 13.47 20.60 -3.66
CA PRO A 178 12.96 19.52 -4.51
C PRO A 178 11.48 19.71 -4.87
N ILE A 179 10.71 20.34 -3.98
CA ILE A 179 9.27 20.61 -4.16
C ILE A 179 8.95 21.58 -5.32
N ARG A 180 9.96 22.30 -5.85
CA ARG A 180 9.76 23.28 -6.92
C ARG A 180 9.89 22.69 -8.31
N PHE A 181 10.37 21.46 -8.42
CA PHE A 181 10.67 20.81 -9.69
C PHE A 181 9.76 19.60 -9.87
N PRO A 182 9.27 19.35 -11.08
CA PRO A 182 8.42 18.20 -11.34
C PRO A 182 9.23 16.91 -11.23
N SER A 183 8.53 15.77 -11.09
CA SER A 183 9.16 14.46 -11.28
C SER A 183 9.61 14.28 -12.74
N TYR A 184 10.63 13.45 -12.95
CA TYR A 184 10.94 12.93 -14.29
C TYR A 184 9.83 12.04 -14.85
N ILE A 185 9.05 11.40 -13.97
CA ILE A 185 7.96 10.52 -14.36
C ILE A 185 6.68 11.34 -14.55
N LYS A 186 6.02 11.14 -15.69
CA LYS A 186 4.74 11.79 -15.98
C LYS A 186 3.68 11.32 -14.99
N ALA A 187 2.72 12.19 -14.68
CA ALA A 187 1.63 11.87 -13.76
C ALA A 187 0.78 10.65 -14.20
N GLU A 188 0.67 10.39 -15.51
CA GLU A 188 -0.04 9.24 -16.07
C GLU A 188 0.70 7.90 -15.89
N ASP A 189 2.02 7.96 -15.72
CA ASP A 189 2.92 6.83 -15.53
C ASP A 189 3.38 6.69 -14.07
N ALA A 190 2.80 7.48 -13.17
CA ALA A 190 3.13 7.44 -11.75
C ALA A 190 2.85 6.06 -11.15
N GLU A 191 3.70 5.67 -10.22
CA GLU A 191 3.64 4.42 -9.47
C GLU A 191 2.24 4.08 -8.94
N CYS A 192 1.58 5.05 -8.29
CA CYS A 192 0.23 4.87 -7.76
C CYS A 192 -0.80 4.53 -8.86
N ARG A 193 -0.64 5.08 -10.07
CA ARG A 193 -1.49 4.72 -11.21
C ARG A 193 -1.19 3.32 -11.73
N PHE A 194 0.07 2.91 -11.75
CA PHE A 194 0.45 1.55 -12.12
C PHE A 194 -0.24 0.54 -11.18
N VAL A 195 -0.08 0.70 -9.86
CA VAL A 195 -0.72 -0.18 -8.85
C VAL A 195 -2.26 -0.14 -8.96
N THR A 196 -2.84 1.04 -9.15
CA THR A 196 -4.30 1.20 -9.32
C THR A 196 -4.79 0.47 -10.57
N LYS A 197 -4.06 0.56 -11.68
CA LYS A 197 -4.40 -0.14 -12.93
C LYS A 197 -4.31 -1.65 -12.75
N THR A 198 -3.24 -2.16 -12.10
CA THR A 198 -3.12 -3.58 -11.76
C THR A 198 -4.32 -4.07 -10.96
N ALA A 199 -4.81 -3.26 -10.00
CA ALA A 199 -6.02 -3.58 -9.24
C ALA A 199 -7.29 -3.62 -10.10
N ILE A 200 -7.49 -2.63 -10.95
CA ILE A 200 -8.65 -2.57 -11.87
C ILE A 200 -8.63 -3.77 -12.82
N ASP A 201 -7.48 -4.07 -13.42
CA ASP A 201 -7.32 -5.18 -14.37
C ASP A 201 -7.59 -6.54 -13.68
N HIS A 202 -7.06 -6.74 -12.48
CA HIS A 202 -7.31 -7.95 -11.68
C HIS A 202 -8.80 -8.13 -11.34
N ILE A 203 -9.45 -7.05 -10.87
CA ILE A 203 -10.89 -7.07 -10.56
C ILE A 203 -11.71 -7.37 -11.83
N GLY A 204 -11.36 -6.75 -12.96
CA GLY A 204 -12.04 -6.96 -14.24
C GLY A 204 -11.96 -8.40 -14.74
N GLN A 205 -10.80 -9.05 -14.59
CA GLN A 205 -10.61 -10.45 -14.97
C GLN A 205 -11.50 -11.41 -14.14
N ARG A 206 -11.69 -11.12 -12.85
CA ARG A 206 -12.54 -11.92 -11.95
C ARG A 206 -14.05 -11.73 -12.19
N GLN A 207 -14.47 -10.58 -12.71
CA GLN A 207 -15.87 -10.38 -13.09
C GLN A 207 -16.27 -11.21 -14.33
N GLY A 208 -15.31 -11.68 -15.12
CA GLY A 208 -15.53 -12.53 -16.30
C GLY A 208 -15.62 -14.03 -16.01
N THR A 209 -15.48 -14.48 -14.75
CA THR A 209 -15.49 -15.90 -14.36
C THR A 209 -16.74 -16.31 -13.57
N GLY A 210 -17.83 -15.54 -13.70
CA GLY A 210 -19.14 -15.84 -13.08
C GLY A 210 -20.00 -16.81 -13.87
#